data_AF-A0AAV5AJI6-F1
#
_entry.id   AF-A0AAV5AJI6-F1
#
_cell.length_a   1.000
_cell.length_b   1.000
_cell.length_c   1.000
_cell.angle_alpha   90.00
_cell.angle_beta   90.00
_cell.angle_gamma   90.00
#
_symmetry.space_group_name_H-M   'P 1'
#
loop_
_entity.id
_entity.type
_entity.pdbx_description
1 polymer ?
#
loop_
_entity_poly.entity_id
_entity_poly.type
_entity_poly.pdbx_seq_one_letter_code
_entity_poly.pdbx_strand_id
1 'polypeptide(L)'
;MTALEIYTLGVDTRLQQFPDTPDNFISAESIVVIGSGSYTDAAKVAMIAHATFNPSDKLELSDIESLALKSKTKPTTIKSKEPRDLQKQLFSHPKCAAKCVILDPELCTTTPMRLWLGSGIRAVDHCIEALCSEKCTSEIGLVAEQGLRNLLIGLLASHEDSQNVLAKGQSQIGAWQAMRAIHEKVELGASHAIGHQLGGVANVAHDGTSCVLLPSVLKYNKTVNVELQKRVANILWESSSSILEEAGLNQDTDTGDLLKAFMKALGLPTSLREVGVGEDLYDDIAIHSLSDALAPTNPRPLRNIEQVKEILKMSA
;
A
#
# COMPACT_ATOMS: atom_id res chain seq x y z
N MET A 1 6.22 6.32 -1.54
CA MET A 1 6.82 7.61 -1.93
C MET A 1 7.44 8.23 -0.69
N THR A 2 8.60 8.86 -0.80
CA THR A 2 9.29 9.47 0.34
C THR A 2 8.49 10.67 0.84
N ALA A 3 8.32 10.76 2.16
CA ALA A 3 7.75 11.90 2.85
C ALA A 3 8.61 12.22 4.07
N LEU A 4 8.51 13.46 4.54
CA LEU A 4 9.04 13.87 5.83
C LEU A 4 7.87 13.94 6.81
N GLU A 5 7.95 13.22 7.92
CA GLU A 5 6.89 13.16 8.93
C GLU A 5 7.44 13.61 10.29
N ILE A 6 6.70 14.45 10.98
CA ILE A 6 7.06 14.98 12.29
C ILE A 6 6.10 14.45 13.34
N TYR A 7 6.66 13.82 14.36
CA TYR A 7 5.96 13.28 15.52
C TYR A 7 6.45 14.02 16.78
N THR A 8 5.52 14.40 17.66
CA THR A 8 5.86 14.97 18.97
C THR A 8 5.94 13.84 20.00
N LEU A 9 7.00 13.84 20.79
CA LEU A 9 7.15 12.98 21.96
C LEU A 9 6.69 13.77 23.20
N GLY A 10 6.21 13.06 24.23
CA GLY A 10 5.88 13.71 25.50
C GLY A 10 7.12 14.35 26.14
N VAL A 11 6.90 15.25 27.10
CA VAL A 11 8.00 15.92 27.81
C VAL A 11 8.84 14.85 28.52
N ASP A 12 10.18 14.96 28.43
CA ASP A 12 11.14 14.06 29.10
C ASP A 12 11.22 12.63 28.50
N THR A 13 11.01 12.50 27.19
CA THR A 13 11.12 11.22 26.48
C THR A 13 12.57 10.76 26.32
N ARG A 14 12.91 9.64 26.96
CA ARG A 14 14.21 8.95 26.85
C ARG A 14 14.12 7.78 25.86
N LEU A 15 14.70 7.95 24.67
CA LEU A 15 14.82 6.87 23.68
C LEU A 15 16.10 6.07 23.92
N GLN A 16 15.96 4.75 24.06
CA GLN A 16 17.11 3.85 24.21
C GLN A 16 17.77 3.62 22.85
N GLN A 17 19.07 3.92 22.74
CA GLN A 17 19.74 3.95 21.44
C GLN A 17 19.92 2.55 20.84
N PHE A 18 20.17 1.51 21.66
CA PHE A 18 20.31 0.09 21.27
C PHE A 18 20.19 -0.81 22.52
N PRO A 19 19.83 -2.12 22.39
CA PRO A 19 19.59 -3.02 23.53
C PRO A 19 20.82 -3.32 24.42
N ASP A 20 22.05 -3.10 23.93
CA ASP A 20 23.28 -3.56 24.60
C ASP A 20 24.18 -2.44 25.17
N THR A 21 23.68 -1.20 25.27
CA THR A 21 24.43 -0.08 25.88
C THR A 21 23.59 0.57 26.99
N PRO A 22 23.94 0.35 28.27
CA PRO A 22 23.12 0.77 29.43
C PRO A 22 22.90 2.27 29.60
N ASP A 23 23.75 3.13 29.01
CA ASP A 23 23.88 4.54 29.45
C ASP A 23 23.63 5.62 28.38
N ASN A 24 23.18 5.27 27.17
CA ASN A 24 22.84 6.27 26.14
C ASN A 24 21.33 6.39 25.94
N PHE A 25 20.68 7.15 26.83
CA PHE A 25 19.33 7.65 26.59
C PHE A 25 19.42 9.03 25.94
N ILE A 26 18.84 9.18 24.75
CA ILE A 26 18.67 10.51 24.14
C ILE A 26 17.36 11.08 24.66
N SER A 27 17.42 12.26 25.28
CA SER A 27 16.23 13.08 25.54
C SER A 27 15.77 13.70 24.23
N ALA A 28 14.58 13.36 23.76
CA ALA A 28 14.04 13.87 22.50
C ALA A 28 12.59 14.35 22.69
N GLU A 29 12.28 15.57 22.27
CA GLU A 29 10.91 16.11 22.31
C GLU A 29 10.11 15.80 21.04
N SER A 30 10.80 15.34 19.99
CA SER A 30 10.18 14.98 18.71
C SER A 30 10.96 13.90 17.98
N ILE A 31 10.28 13.14 17.12
CA ILE A 31 10.87 12.25 16.13
C ILE A 31 10.57 12.84 14.76
N VAL A 32 11.61 13.11 13.98
CA VAL A 32 11.51 13.47 12.57
C VAL A 32 11.90 12.27 11.75
N VAL A 33 10.99 11.79 10.92
CA VAL A 33 11.22 10.68 10.00
C VAL A 33 11.36 11.24 8.60
N ILE A 34 12.47 10.90 7.94
CA ILE A 34 12.68 11.19 6.52
C ILE A 34 12.84 9.85 5.82
N GLY A 35 11.86 9.44 5.01
CA GLY A 35 11.96 8.15 4.34
C GLY A 35 10.64 7.57 3.84
N SER A 36 10.67 6.26 3.64
CA SER A 36 9.51 5.45 3.24
C SER A 36 8.69 4.98 4.45
N GLY A 37 7.55 4.34 4.15
CA GLY A 37 6.65 3.77 5.15
C GLY A 37 7.31 2.85 6.19
N SER A 38 8.37 2.12 5.84
CA SER A 38 9.08 1.27 6.81
C SER A 38 9.71 2.07 7.96
N TYR A 39 10.27 3.26 7.68
CA TYR A 39 10.82 4.14 8.71
C TYR A 39 9.72 4.81 9.53
N THR A 40 8.62 5.18 8.87
CA THR A 40 7.40 5.69 9.51
C THR A 40 6.82 4.68 10.50
N ASP A 41 6.69 3.42 10.09
CA ASP A 41 6.15 2.35 10.94
C ASP A 41 7.09 2.06 12.12
N ALA A 42 8.40 2.03 11.88
CA ALA A 42 9.40 1.88 12.94
C ALA A 42 9.32 3.02 13.97
N ALA A 43 9.17 4.26 13.52
CA ALA A 43 9.01 5.43 14.40
C ALA A 43 7.72 5.34 15.24
N LYS A 44 6.59 4.96 14.63
CA LYS A 44 5.33 4.77 15.35
C LYS A 44 5.43 3.66 16.40
N VAL A 45 6.07 2.55 16.07
CA VAL A 45 6.31 1.47 17.04
C VAL A 45 7.22 1.95 18.17
N ALA A 46 8.27 2.70 17.88
CA ALA A 46 9.13 3.31 18.90
C ALA A 46 8.35 4.25 19.83
N MET A 47 7.42 5.04 19.28
CA MET A 47 6.52 5.90 20.09
C MET A 47 5.60 5.10 20.99
N ILE A 48 4.98 4.02 20.47
CA ILE A 48 4.11 3.14 21.27
C ILE A 48 4.91 2.47 22.39
N ALA A 49 6.08 1.93 22.06
CA ALA A 49 6.95 1.28 23.04
C ALA A 49 7.36 2.28 24.13
N HIS A 50 7.84 3.47 23.77
CA HIS A 50 8.23 4.52 24.72
C HIS A 50 7.10 4.85 25.71
N ALA A 51 5.90 5.11 25.21
CA ALA A 51 4.76 5.45 26.04
C ALA A 51 4.22 4.25 26.87
N THR A 52 4.59 3.02 26.51
CA THR A 52 4.29 1.81 27.31
C THR A 52 5.27 1.63 28.48
N PHE A 53 6.54 2.06 28.32
CA PHE A 53 7.59 1.85 29.33
C PHE A 53 7.87 3.07 30.23
N ASN A 54 7.28 4.24 29.96
CA ASN A 54 7.44 5.45 30.78
C ASN A 54 6.10 5.93 31.39
N PRO A 55 5.85 5.70 32.70
CA PRO A 55 4.58 5.99 33.36
C PRO A 55 4.23 7.49 33.52
N SER A 56 5.18 8.38 33.25
CA SER A 56 4.97 9.84 33.21
C SER A 56 4.27 10.31 31.92
N ASP A 57 4.44 9.58 30.82
CA ASP A 57 3.77 9.82 29.54
C ASP A 57 2.52 8.92 29.46
N LYS A 58 1.45 9.34 30.15
CA LYS A 58 0.18 8.59 30.23
C LYS A 58 -0.44 8.32 28.84
N LEU A 59 -0.09 7.20 28.21
CA LEU A 59 -1.10 6.31 27.66
C LEU A 59 -1.79 5.68 28.87
N GLU A 60 -3.11 5.78 28.96
CA GLU A 60 -3.78 5.05 30.03
C GLU A 60 -3.57 3.55 29.82
N LEU A 61 -3.46 2.74 30.88
CA LEU A 61 -3.28 1.28 30.73
C LEU A 61 -4.38 0.64 29.84
N SER A 62 -5.56 1.25 29.81
CA SER A 62 -6.67 0.92 28.91
C SER A 62 -6.34 1.15 27.42
N ASP A 63 -5.50 2.12 27.09
CA ASP A 63 -5.00 2.38 25.73
C ASP A 63 -4.03 1.28 25.27
N ILE A 64 -3.18 0.78 26.18
CA ILE A 64 -2.19 -0.29 25.94
C ILE A 64 -2.88 -1.66 25.77
N GLU A 65 -3.93 -1.94 26.55
CA GLU A 65 -4.75 -3.14 26.35
C GLU A 65 -5.53 -3.06 25.02
N SER A 66 -5.97 -1.87 24.59
CA SER A 66 -6.62 -1.68 23.28
C SER A 66 -5.65 -1.85 22.08
N LEU A 67 -4.36 -1.53 22.29
CA LEU A 67 -3.28 -1.68 21.33
C LEU A 67 -2.97 -3.15 21.01
N ALA A 68 -3.18 -4.05 21.98
CA ALA A 68 -2.97 -5.48 21.83
C ALA A 68 -4.20 -6.26 21.30
N LEU A 69 -5.41 -5.66 21.27
CA LEU A 69 -6.66 -6.42 21.11
C LEU A 69 -7.50 -6.14 19.85
N LYS A 70 -6.95 -5.45 18.84
CA LYS A 70 -7.54 -5.45 17.48
C LYS A 70 -6.74 -6.22 16.44
N SER A 71 -5.83 -7.10 16.87
CA SER A 71 -5.29 -8.17 16.04
C SER A 71 -6.34 -9.29 15.84
N LYS A 72 -7.39 -9.02 15.07
CA LYS A 72 -8.22 -10.06 14.45
C LYS A 72 -7.81 -10.34 12.99
N THR A 73 -6.65 -9.86 12.56
CA THR A 73 -5.99 -10.36 11.36
C THR A 73 -5.27 -11.65 11.73
N LYS A 74 -5.77 -12.79 11.25
CA LYS A 74 -5.04 -14.05 11.30
C LYS A 74 -3.77 -13.94 10.44
N PRO A 75 -2.72 -14.73 10.75
CA PRO A 75 -1.33 -14.42 10.42
C PRO A 75 -1.02 -14.31 8.92
N THR A 76 -0.18 -13.34 8.57
CA THR A 76 0.54 -13.28 7.29
C THR A 76 2.03 -13.48 7.57
N THR A 77 2.55 -14.63 7.16
CA THR A 77 3.86 -15.19 7.53
C THR A 77 4.98 -14.45 6.83
N ILE A 78 6.07 -14.03 7.49
CA ILE A 78 7.33 -13.63 6.84
C ILE A 78 8.37 -14.70 7.18
N LYS A 79 9.05 -15.35 6.21
CA LYS A 79 10.11 -16.34 6.53
C LYS A 79 11.46 -15.66 6.76
N SER A 80 11.99 -15.75 7.98
CA SER A 80 13.38 -15.51 8.36
C SER A 80 13.93 -16.75 9.07
N LYS A 81 15.25 -16.96 9.06
CA LYS A 81 15.92 -18.22 9.45
C LYS A 81 15.94 -18.55 10.96
N GLU A 82 15.22 -17.80 11.81
CA GLU A 82 15.08 -18.13 13.24
C GLU A 82 13.60 -18.28 13.65
N PRO A 83 13.24 -19.32 14.44
CA PRO A 83 11.87 -19.57 14.85
C PRO A 83 11.51 -18.71 16.07
N ARG A 84 11.16 -17.44 15.83
CA ARG A 84 10.38 -16.60 16.75
C ARG A 84 9.22 -16.01 15.97
N ASP A 85 7.99 -16.39 16.30
CA ASP A 85 6.70 -16.01 15.69
C ASP A 85 6.77 -14.86 14.67
N LEU A 86 7.07 -15.20 13.41
CA LEU A 86 7.30 -14.26 12.32
C LEU A 86 5.97 -13.82 11.67
N GLN A 87 5.14 -13.17 12.48
CA GLN A 87 3.82 -12.69 12.07
C GLN A 87 3.88 -11.18 11.85
N LYS A 88 3.36 -10.71 10.70
CA LYS A 88 3.14 -9.27 10.52
C LYS A 88 2.05 -8.81 11.48
N GLN A 89 2.39 -7.90 12.38
CA GLN A 89 1.47 -7.35 13.38
C GLN A 89 1.03 -5.94 12.98
N LEU A 90 -0.24 -5.63 13.21
CA LEU A 90 -0.79 -4.30 13.01
C LEU A 90 -0.91 -3.60 14.36
N PHE A 91 -0.21 -2.48 14.51
CA PHE A 91 -0.35 -1.58 15.64
C PHE A 91 -1.12 -0.34 15.22
N SER A 92 -2.14 0.04 15.98
CA SER A 92 -2.97 1.21 15.68
C SER A 92 -3.32 1.97 16.94
N HIS A 93 -2.93 3.23 17.01
CA HIS A 93 -3.33 4.17 18.05
C HIS A 93 -3.69 5.53 17.45
N PRO A 94 -4.73 6.22 17.94
CA PRO A 94 -5.02 7.60 17.50
C PRO A 94 -3.83 8.56 17.67
N LYS A 95 -3.03 8.38 18.73
CA LYS A 95 -1.83 9.20 18.99
C LYS A 95 -0.62 8.84 18.11
N CYS A 96 -0.67 7.78 17.30
CA CYS A 96 0.38 7.43 16.34
C CYS A 96 0.28 8.19 15.01
N ALA A 97 -0.74 9.03 14.84
CA ALA A 97 -0.81 9.92 13.69
C ALA A 97 0.31 10.98 13.78
N ALA A 98 1.00 11.20 12.66
CA ALA A 98 1.98 12.29 12.55
C ALA A 98 1.29 13.64 12.83
N LYS A 99 2.03 14.56 13.46
CA LYS A 99 1.54 15.93 13.70
C LYS A 99 1.63 16.77 12.44
N CYS A 100 2.64 16.51 11.61
CA CYS A 100 2.84 17.16 10.33
C CYS A 100 3.41 16.15 9.34
N VAL A 101 2.96 16.24 8.10
CA VAL A 101 3.52 15.51 6.95
C VAL A 101 3.91 16.55 5.92
N ILE A 102 5.19 16.58 5.56
CA ILE A 102 5.75 17.45 4.54
C ILE A 102 6.05 16.59 3.31
N LEU A 103 5.37 16.92 2.21
CA LEU A 103 5.57 16.30 0.91
C LEU A 103 6.52 17.18 0.09
N ASP A 104 7.82 16.95 0.30
CA ASP A 104 8.86 17.62 -0.49
C ASP A 104 9.23 16.75 -1.71
N PRO A 105 8.94 17.21 -2.93
CA PRO A 105 9.25 16.44 -4.14
C PRO A 105 10.74 16.39 -4.47
N GLU A 106 11.56 17.34 -3.99
CA GLU A 106 13.02 17.30 -4.22
C GLU A 106 13.64 16.09 -3.53
N LEU A 107 13.16 15.74 -2.33
CA LEU A 107 13.59 14.52 -1.63
C LEU A 107 13.31 13.24 -2.43
N CYS A 108 12.35 13.27 -3.37
CA CYS A 108 11.97 12.12 -4.18
C CYS A 108 12.82 11.93 -5.45
N THR A 109 13.65 12.90 -5.82
CA THR A 109 14.55 12.82 -6.99
C THR A 109 15.67 11.80 -6.80
N THR A 110 16.02 11.48 -5.55
CA THR A 110 17.04 10.49 -5.19
C THR A 110 16.47 9.08 -5.03
N THR A 111 15.14 8.91 -5.09
CA THR A 111 14.50 7.60 -4.92
C THR A 111 14.75 6.73 -6.15
N PRO A 112 15.26 5.49 -6.00
CA PRO A 112 15.44 4.58 -7.12
C PRO A 112 14.16 4.41 -7.94
N MET A 113 14.25 4.50 -9.27
CA MET A 113 13.07 4.61 -10.13
C MET A 113 12.11 3.42 -9.97
N ARG A 114 12.62 2.19 -9.88
CA ARG A 114 11.80 1.00 -9.61
C ARG A 114 10.96 1.13 -8.34
N LEU A 115 11.59 1.59 -7.24
CA LEU A 115 10.92 1.79 -5.97
C LEU A 115 9.89 2.92 -6.04
N TRP A 116 10.22 4.00 -6.75
CA TRP A 116 9.33 5.13 -6.98
C TRP A 116 8.06 4.71 -7.73
N LEU A 117 8.21 4.04 -8.87
CA LEU A 117 7.11 3.64 -9.73
C LEU A 117 6.25 2.54 -9.08
N GLY A 118 6.85 1.51 -8.47
CA GLY A 118 6.09 0.47 -7.79
C GLY A 118 5.35 1.00 -6.56
N SER A 119 5.94 1.94 -5.80
CA SER A 119 5.21 2.67 -4.74
C SER A 119 4.06 3.49 -5.30
N GLY A 120 4.22 4.08 -6.48
CA GLY A 120 3.17 4.80 -7.19
C GLY A 120 2.02 3.91 -7.61
N ILE A 121 2.31 2.73 -8.17
CA ILE A 121 1.30 1.74 -8.51
C ILE A 121 0.55 1.24 -7.28
N ARG A 122 1.20 1.12 -6.12
CA ARG A 122 0.50 0.84 -4.86
C ARG A 122 -0.52 1.92 -4.51
N ALA A 123 -0.21 3.19 -4.72
CA ALA A 123 -1.17 4.27 -4.53
C ALA A 123 -2.29 4.25 -5.58
N VAL A 124 -1.98 3.87 -6.83
CA VAL A 124 -2.99 3.63 -7.88
C VAL A 124 -3.95 2.51 -7.45
N ASP A 125 -3.44 1.44 -6.85
CA ASP A 125 -4.22 0.34 -6.29
C ASP A 125 -5.18 0.81 -5.20
N HIS A 126 -4.70 1.63 -4.25
CA HIS A 126 -5.57 2.25 -3.24
C HIS A 126 -6.72 3.05 -3.87
N CYS A 127 -6.42 3.89 -4.88
CA CYS A 127 -7.45 4.65 -5.59
C CYS A 127 -8.46 3.73 -6.29
N ILE A 128 -8.00 2.74 -7.02
CA ILE A 128 -8.84 1.85 -7.83
C ILE A 128 -9.71 0.97 -6.94
N GLU A 129 -9.15 0.33 -5.91
CA GLU A 129 -9.95 -0.48 -4.98
C GLU A 129 -10.94 0.38 -4.20
N ALA A 130 -10.57 1.60 -3.81
CA ALA A 130 -11.51 2.54 -3.21
C ALA A 130 -12.66 2.91 -4.15
N LEU A 131 -12.37 3.25 -5.42
CA LEU A 131 -13.40 3.59 -6.42
C LEU A 131 -14.32 2.41 -6.74
N CYS A 132 -13.81 1.20 -6.65
CA CYS A 132 -14.53 -0.04 -6.94
C CYS A 132 -15.20 -0.66 -5.70
N SER A 133 -15.06 -0.05 -4.52
CA SER A 133 -15.62 -0.52 -3.26
C SER A 133 -17.08 -0.12 -3.10
N GLU A 134 -17.90 -1.02 -2.55
CA GLU A 134 -19.30 -0.74 -2.21
C GLU A 134 -19.45 0.32 -1.10
N LYS A 135 -18.38 0.54 -0.32
CA LYS A 135 -18.33 1.54 0.77
C LYS A 135 -17.84 2.90 0.31
N CYS A 136 -17.58 3.07 -0.99
CA CYS A 136 -17.10 4.34 -1.53
C CYS A 136 -18.20 5.40 -1.50
N THR A 137 -17.97 6.49 -0.77
CA THR A 137 -18.87 7.66 -0.78
C THR A 137 -18.56 8.55 -1.97
N SER A 138 -19.51 9.39 -2.39
CA SER A 138 -19.30 10.31 -3.51
C SER A 138 -18.11 11.26 -3.30
N GLU A 139 -17.95 11.78 -2.08
CA GLU A 139 -16.83 12.67 -1.72
C GLU A 139 -15.49 11.96 -1.85
N ILE A 140 -15.38 10.74 -1.32
CA ILE A 140 -14.15 9.97 -1.37
C ILE A 140 -13.86 9.47 -2.78
N GLY A 141 -14.90 9.13 -3.54
CA GLY A 141 -14.78 8.82 -4.96
C GLY A 141 -14.13 9.96 -5.73
N LEU A 142 -14.58 11.21 -5.55
CA LEU A 142 -13.98 12.38 -6.22
C LEU A 142 -12.50 12.54 -5.87
N VAL A 143 -12.14 12.38 -4.59
CA VAL A 143 -10.73 12.46 -4.17
C VAL A 143 -9.90 11.33 -4.76
N ALA A 144 -10.42 10.10 -4.79
CA ALA A 144 -9.74 8.94 -5.34
C ALA A 144 -9.56 9.04 -6.87
N GLU A 145 -10.56 9.58 -7.60
CA GLU A 145 -10.44 9.85 -9.04
C GLU A 145 -9.37 10.90 -9.35
N GLN A 146 -9.34 11.99 -8.59
CA GLN A 146 -8.30 13.02 -8.75
C GLN A 146 -6.91 12.46 -8.40
N GLY A 147 -6.84 11.66 -7.33
CA GLY A 147 -5.63 10.94 -6.94
C GLY A 147 -5.12 10.03 -8.06
N LEU A 148 -6.02 9.27 -8.67
CA LEU A 148 -5.71 8.39 -9.79
C LEU A 148 -5.15 9.17 -10.99
N ARG A 149 -5.80 10.26 -11.41
CA ARG A 149 -5.29 11.12 -12.50
C ARG A 149 -3.89 11.67 -12.19
N ASN A 150 -3.70 12.22 -11.00
CA ASN A 150 -2.41 12.76 -10.57
C ASN A 150 -1.30 11.70 -10.56
N LEU A 151 -1.63 10.49 -10.10
CA LEU A 151 -0.69 9.37 -10.10
C LEU A 151 -0.34 8.94 -11.52
N LEU A 152 -1.32 8.70 -12.39
CA LEU A 152 -1.06 8.23 -13.75
C LEU A 152 -0.18 9.23 -14.52
N ILE A 153 -0.54 10.52 -14.51
CA ILE A 153 0.21 11.58 -15.20
C ILE A 153 1.61 11.75 -14.58
N GLY A 154 1.69 11.89 -13.26
CA GLY A 154 2.95 12.11 -12.57
C GLY A 154 3.92 10.93 -12.70
N LEU A 155 3.42 9.69 -12.67
CA LEU A 155 4.27 8.51 -12.82
C LEU A 155 4.87 8.41 -14.22
N LEU A 156 4.09 8.64 -15.28
CA LEU A 156 4.59 8.68 -16.65
C LEU A 156 5.67 9.75 -16.82
N ALA A 157 5.37 10.99 -16.43
CA ALA A 157 6.32 12.10 -16.55
C ALA A 157 7.59 11.88 -15.72
N SER A 158 7.48 11.29 -14.53
CA SER A 158 8.64 10.96 -13.69
C SER A 158 9.44 9.76 -14.19
N HIS A 159 8.84 8.87 -14.99
CA HIS A 159 9.53 7.77 -15.65
C HIS A 159 10.35 8.28 -16.85
N GLU A 160 9.80 9.22 -17.61
CA GLU A 160 10.51 9.90 -18.70
C GLU A 160 11.68 10.76 -18.18
N ASP A 161 11.46 11.51 -17.10
CA ASP A 161 12.51 12.29 -16.43
C ASP A 161 12.47 12.10 -14.91
N SER A 162 13.44 11.33 -14.41
CA SER A 162 13.58 11.03 -12.99
C SER A 162 13.82 12.25 -12.09
N GLN A 163 14.32 13.35 -12.66
CA GLN A 163 14.62 14.59 -11.96
C GLN A 163 13.48 15.61 -12.05
N ASN A 164 12.37 15.26 -12.71
CA ASN A 164 11.20 16.12 -12.83
C ASN A 164 10.48 16.29 -11.48
N VAL A 165 10.89 17.31 -10.73
CA VAL A 165 10.34 17.65 -9.39
C VAL A 165 8.83 17.88 -9.45
N LEU A 166 8.30 18.48 -10.52
CA LEU A 166 6.86 18.72 -10.65
C LEU A 166 6.08 17.41 -10.79
N ALA A 167 6.58 16.49 -11.61
CA ALA A 167 5.99 15.16 -11.75
C ALA A 167 6.03 14.38 -10.42
N LYS A 168 7.16 14.43 -9.71
CA LYS A 168 7.31 13.83 -8.37
C LYS A 168 6.29 14.42 -7.38
N GLY A 169 6.12 15.74 -7.37
CA GLY A 169 5.16 16.43 -6.51
C GLY A 169 3.71 16.07 -6.85
N GLN A 170 3.38 15.99 -8.13
CA GLN A 170 2.06 15.56 -8.58
C GLN A 170 1.74 14.12 -8.11
N SER A 171 2.70 13.19 -8.25
CA SER A 171 2.54 11.84 -7.72
C SER A 171 2.41 11.81 -6.19
N GLN A 172 3.16 12.64 -5.44
CA GLN A 172 3.03 12.73 -3.98
C GLN A 172 1.62 13.20 -3.57
N ILE A 173 1.08 14.24 -4.24
CA ILE A 173 -0.30 14.70 -4.02
C ILE A 173 -1.29 13.58 -4.32
N GLY A 174 -1.11 12.89 -5.44
CA GLY A 174 -1.96 11.76 -5.81
C GLY A 174 -1.91 10.61 -4.79
N ALA A 175 -0.73 10.29 -4.25
CA ALA A 175 -0.57 9.29 -3.21
C ALA A 175 -1.22 9.72 -1.88
N TRP A 176 -1.13 10.99 -1.50
CA TRP A 176 -1.84 11.52 -0.35
C TRP A 176 -3.37 11.44 -0.52
N GLN A 177 -3.87 11.78 -1.72
CA GLN A 177 -5.29 11.63 -2.06
C GLN A 177 -5.74 10.17 -2.00
N ALA A 178 -4.91 9.23 -2.46
CA ALA A 178 -5.20 7.80 -2.35
C ALA A 178 -5.38 7.34 -0.89
N MET A 179 -4.56 7.87 0.03
CA MET A 179 -4.67 7.56 1.46
C MET A 179 -5.94 8.12 2.12
N ARG A 180 -6.60 9.12 1.51
CA ARG A 180 -7.81 9.72 2.08
C ARG A 180 -8.95 8.71 2.18
N ALA A 181 -9.08 7.82 1.21
CA ALA A 181 -10.08 6.75 1.22
C ALA A 181 -9.88 5.78 2.39
N ILE A 182 -8.63 5.38 2.62
CA ILE A 182 -8.26 4.48 3.73
C ILE A 182 -8.55 5.17 5.08
N HIS A 183 -8.23 6.46 5.21
CA HIS A 183 -8.50 7.22 6.44
C HIS A 183 -9.99 7.29 6.77
N GLU A 184 -10.84 7.46 5.75
CA GLU A 184 -12.31 7.42 5.89
C GLU A 184 -12.90 6.00 5.95
N LYS A 185 -12.04 4.99 6.20
CA LYS A 185 -12.43 3.59 6.40
C LYS A 185 -13.12 2.94 5.19
N VAL A 186 -12.80 3.39 3.98
CA VAL A 186 -13.10 2.61 2.78
C VAL A 186 -12.17 1.40 2.78
N GLU A 187 -12.78 0.22 2.89
CA GLU A 187 -12.05 -1.04 2.90
C GLU A 187 -11.53 -1.36 1.51
N LEU A 188 -10.29 -1.84 1.48
CA LEU A 188 -9.60 -2.36 0.29
C LEU A 188 -10.06 -3.79 0.00
N GLY A 189 -9.50 -4.44 -1.01
CA GLY A 189 -10.03 -5.71 -1.52
C GLY A 189 -8.98 -6.79 -1.75
N ALA A 190 -9.25 -7.61 -2.76
CA ALA A 190 -8.48 -8.81 -3.06
C ALA A 190 -7.03 -8.50 -3.46
N SER A 191 -6.75 -7.34 -4.07
CA SER A 191 -5.36 -6.99 -4.45
C SER A 191 -4.48 -6.88 -3.20
N HIS A 192 -5.02 -6.24 -2.15
CA HIS A 192 -4.33 -6.12 -0.86
C HIS A 192 -4.30 -7.44 -0.09
N ALA A 193 -5.44 -8.15 0.01
CA ALA A 193 -5.54 -9.40 0.76
C ALA A 193 -4.55 -10.46 0.27
N ILE A 194 -4.45 -10.62 -1.06
CA ILE A 194 -3.53 -11.58 -1.70
C ILE A 194 -2.11 -11.00 -1.70
N GLY A 195 -1.95 -9.70 -1.95
CA GLY A 195 -0.65 -9.02 -1.99
C GLY A 195 0.12 -9.11 -0.68
N HIS A 196 -0.57 -9.07 0.47
CA HIS A 196 0.06 -9.31 1.77
C HIS A 196 0.71 -10.70 1.86
N GLN A 197 0.13 -11.72 1.22
CA GLN A 197 0.69 -13.07 1.21
C GLN A 197 1.84 -13.21 0.22
N LEU A 198 1.83 -12.49 -0.91
CA LEU A 198 2.95 -12.51 -1.85
C LEU A 198 4.25 -12.03 -1.19
N GLY A 199 4.18 -10.97 -0.39
CA GLY A 199 5.35 -10.49 0.35
C GLY A 199 5.78 -11.46 1.45
N GLY A 200 4.82 -12.11 2.10
CA GLY A 200 5.09 -13.01 3.21
C GLY A 200 5.58 -14.41 2.82
N VAL A 201 4.79 -15.09 1.99
CA VAL A 201 5.01 -16.48 1.54
C VAL A 201 6.09 -16.54 0.48
N ALA A 202 6.09 -15.61 -0.48
CA ALA A 202 6.92 -15.68 -1.68
C ALA A 202 8.03 -14.60 -1.74
N ASN A 203 8.20 -13.81 -0.68
CA ASN A 203 9.22 -12.77 -0.58
C ASN A 203 9.20 -11.76 -1.75
N VAL A 204 8.02 -11.50 -2.30
CA VAL A 204 7.83 -10.48 -3.34
C VAL A 204 7.94 -9.11 -2.67
N ALA A 205 8.85 -8.28 -3.17
CA ALA A 205 8.99 -6.91 -2.69
C ALA A 205 7.64 -6.16 -2.83
N HIS A 206 7.31 -5.34 -1.83
CA HIS A 206 5.99 -4.70 -1.75
C HIS A 206 5.67 -3.79 -2.96
N ASP A 207 6.70 -3.29 -3.62
CA ASP A 207 6.59 -2.48 -4.86
C ASP A 207 6.10 -3.30 -6.07
N GLY A 208 6.17 -4.63 -6.03
CA GLY A 208 5.72 -5.52 -7.10
C GLY A 208 4.34 -6.15 -6.89
N THR A 209 3.82 -6.22 -5.66
CA THR A 209 2.61 -7.01 -5.36
C THR A 209 1.36 -6.46 -6.05
N SER A 210 1.16 -5.13 -6.01
CA SER A 210 0.02 -4.48 -6.66
C SER A 210 0.13 -4.52 -8.19
N CYS A 211 1.36 -4.48 -8.73
CA CYS A 211 1.58 -4.51 -10.16
C CYS A 211 1.09 -5.82 -10.80
N VAL A 212 1.25 -6.96 -10.10
CA VAL A 212 0.91 -8.29 -10.64
C VAL A 212 -0.52 -8.74 -10.31
N LEU A 213 -1.12 -8.21 -9.24
CA LEU A 213 -2.45 -8.65 -8.77
C LEU A 213 -3.59 -7.79 -9.29
N LEU A 214 -3.44 -6.46 -9.24
CA LEU A 214 -4.55 -5.55 -9.48
C LEU A 214 -5.23 -5.74 -10.85
N PRO A 215 -4.49 -5.94 -11.97
CA PRO A 215 -5.10 -6.26 -13.26
C PRO A 215 -6.05 -7.48 -13.21
N SER A 216 -5.63 -8.56 -12.56
CA SER A 216 -6.41 -9.79 -12.43
C SER A 216 -7.57 -9.66 -11.46
N VAL A 217 -7.41 -8.85 -10.40
CA VAL A 217 -8.48 -8.53 -9.45
C VAL A 217 -9.59 -7.72 -10.13
N LEU A 218 -9.24 -6.78 -11.00
CA LEU A 218 -10.22 -6.05 -11.83
C LEU A 218 -11.02 -7.04 -12.71
N LYS A 219 -10.34 -7.95 -13.41
CA LYS A 219 -11.00 -8.99 -14.22
C LYS A 219 -11.93 -9.87 -13.37
N TYR A 220 -11.47 -10.31 -12.21
CA TYR A 220 -12.24 -11.12 -11.27
C TYR A 220 -13.51 -10.41 -10.78
N ASN A 221 -13.41 -9.12 -10.49
CA ASN A 221 -14.48 -8.28 -9.96
C ASN A 221 -15.43 -7.75 -11.05
N LYS A 222 -15.05 -7.81 -12.33
CA LYS A 222 -15.82 -7.23 -13.45
C LYS A 222 -17.29 -7.64 -13.45
N THR A 223 -17.60 -8.88 -13.08
CA THR A 223 -18.99 -9.39 -13.05
C THR A 223 -19.88 -8.69 -12.03
N VAL A 224 -19.32 -8.01 -11.03
CA VAL A 224 -20.09 -7.35 -9.95
C VAL A 224 -19.96 -5.83 -9.93
N ASN A 225 -18.91 -5.25 -10.53
CA ASN A 225 -18.67 -3.80 -10.48
C ASN A 225 -18.19 -3.18 -11.81
N VAL A 226 -18.55 -3.75 -12.96
CA VAL A 226 -18.18 -3.25 -14.30
C VAL A 226 -18.44 -1.75 -14.47
N GLU A 227 -19.56 -1.21 -13.99
CA GLU A 227 -19.89 0.21 -14.14
C GLU A 227 -18.94 1.12 -13.35
N LEU A 228 -18.44 0.68 -12.20
CA LEU A 228 -17.41 1.41 -11.45
C LEU A 228 -16.05 1.32 -12.18
N GLN A 229 -15.73 0.16 -12.75
CA GLN A 229 -14.50 -0.03 -13.52
C GLN A 229 -14.46 0.79 -14.82
N LYS A 230 -15.61 1.13 -15.42
CA LYS A 230 -15.68 2.06 -16.56
C LYS A 230 -15.16 3.45 -16.19
N ARG A 231 -15.42 3.94 -14.98
CA ARG A 231 -14.85 5.22 -14.50
C ARG A 231 -13.33 5.16 -14.45
N VAL A 232 -12.78 4.06 -13.95
CA VAL A 232 -11.33 3.81 -13.91
C VAL A 232 -10.76 3.73 -15.33
N ALA A 233 -11.42 3.01 -16.24
CA ALA A 233 -11.01 2.91 -17.65
C ALA A 233 -10.97 4.29 -18.33
N ASN A 234 -12.00 5.12 -18.12
CA ASN A 234 -12.05 6.48 -18.66
C ASN A 234 -10.86 7.31 -18.15
N ILE A 235 -10.55 7.24 -16.85
CA ILE A 235 -9.40 7.96 -16.26
C ILE A 235 -8.06 7.48 -16.85
N LEU A 236 -7.91 6.16 -17.08
CA LEU A 236 -6.73 5.60 -17.73
C LEU A 236 -6.58 6.15 -19.16
N TRP A 237 -7.67 6.20 -19.93
CA TRP A 237 -7.69 6.78 -21.27
C TRP A 237 -7.38 8.28 -21.26
N GLU A 238 -8.03 9.05 -20.39
CA GLU A 238 -7.80 10.49 -20.22
C GLU A 238 -6.33 10.81 -19.89
N SER A 239 -5.70 9.97 -19.07
CA SER A 239 -4.37 10.25 -18.51
C SER A 239 -3.22 9.61 -19.28
N SER A 240 -3.49 8.60 -20.14
CA SER A 240 -2.45 7.73 -20.72
C SER A 240 -2.75 7.27 -22.16
N SER A 241 -3.57 8.01 -22.92
CA SER A 241 -4.04 7.59 -24.25
C SER A 241 -2.91 7.16 -25.20
N SER A 242 -1.82 7.94 -25.32
CA SER A 242 -0.69 7.61 -26.21
C SER A 242 -0.15 6.21 -25.97
N ILE A 243 0.07 5.85 -24.70
CA ILE A 243 0.61 4.54 -24.31
C ILE A 243 -0.39 3.42 -24.59
N LEU A 244 -1.67 3.67 -24.35
CA LEU A 244 -2.73 2.68 -24.58
C LEU A 244 -2.94 2.44 -26.09
N GLU A 245 -2.87 3.50 -26.90
CA GLU A 245 -2.94 3.42 -28.37
C GLU A 245 -1.72 2.71 -28.95
N GLU A 246 -0.51 3.02 -28.48
CA GLU A 246 0.73 2.32 -28.86
C GLU A 246 0.70 0.83 -28.51
N ALA A 247 0.03 0.48 -27.41
CA ALA A 247 -0.21 -0.91 -27.02
C ALA A 247 -1.31 -1.60 -27.87
N GLY A 248 -1.94 -0.90 -28.81
CA GLY A 248 -3.00 -1.42 -29.70
C GLY A 248 -4.35 -1.62 -29.00
N LEU A 249 -4.57 -0.92 -27.88
CA LEU A 249 -5.81 -1.02 -27.11
C LEU A 249 -6.84 0.01 -27.58
N ASN A 250 -8.09 -0.19 -27.16
CA ASN A 250 -9.20 0.71 -27.48
C ASN A 250 -10.14 0.91 -26.27
N GLN A 251 -11.12 1.79 -26.40
CA GLN A 251 -12.06 2.16 -25.34
C GLN A 251 -12.85 0.96 -24.77
N ASP A 252 -13.04 -0.10 -25.55
CA ASP A 252 -13.78 -1.32 -25.14
C ASP A 252 -12.87 -2.36 -24.45
N THR A 253 -11.56 -2.09 -24.36
CA THR A 253 -10.59 -2.98 -23.72
C THR A 253 -10.88 -3.11 -22.22
N ASP A 254 -10.68 -4.32 -21.69
CA ASP A 254 -10.84 -4.58 -20.26
C ASP A 254 -9.97 -3.67 -19.40
N THR A 255 -10.53 -3.11 -18.32
CA THR A 255 -9.81 -2.19 -17.41
C THR A 255 -8.54 -2.81 -16.84
N GLY A 256 -8.54 -4.13 -16.57
CA GLY A 256 -7.35 -4.83 -16.13
C GLY A 256 -6.25 -4.86 -17.21
N ASP A 257 -6.61 -5.02 -18.48
CA ASP A 257 -5.66 -5.01 -19.59
C ASP A 257 -5.12 -3.60 -19.88
N LEU A 258 -5.97 -2.57 -19.78
CA LEU A 258 -5.53 -1.17 -19.85
C LEU A 258 -4.47 -0.86 -18.77
N LEU A 259 -4.75 -1.27 -17.53
CA LEU A 259 -3.85 -1.05 -16.42
C LEU A 259 -2.54 -1.86 -16.55
N LYS A 260 -2.64 -3.10 -17.06
CA LYS A 260 -1.46 -3.92 -17.36
C LYS A 260 -0.55 -3.27 -18.40
N ALA A 261 -1.12 -2.69 -19.46
CA ALA A 261 -0.35 -1.97 -20.47
C ALA A 261 0.33 -0.72 -19.88
N PHE A 262 -0.39 0.05 -19.05
CA PHE A 262 0.19 1.18 -18.32
C PHE A 262 1.40 0.78 -17.47
N MET A 263 1.27 -0.28 -16.66
CA MET A 263 2.37 -0.78 -15.82
C MET A 263 3.55 -1.29 -16.66
N LYS A 264 3.29 -1.94 -17.80
CA LYS A 264 4.32 -2.41 -18.72
C LYS A 264 5.10 -1.25 -19.35
N ALA A 265 4.42 -0.15 -19.69
CA ALA A 265 5.07 1.06 -20.21
C ALA A 265 6.01 1.72 -19.18
N LEU A 266 5.72 1.57 -17.88
CA LEU A 266 6.59 1.96 -16.77
C LEU A 266 7.72 0.97 -16.47
N GLY A 267 7.84 -0.13 -17.23
CA GLY A 267 8.85 -1.17 -17.01
C GLY A 267 8.64 -1.98 -15.72
N LEU A 268 7.42 -2.01 -15.18
CA LEU A 268 7.08 -2.74 -13.96
C LEU A 268 6.63 -4.17 -14.27
N PRO A 269 6.80 -5.11 -13.31
CA PRO A 269 6.37 -6.49 -13.52
C PRO A 269 4.85 -6.59 -13.59
N THR A 270 4.34 -7.45 -14.48
CA THR A 270 2.88 -7.60 -14.72
C THR A 270 2.38 -9.04 -14.65
N SER A 271 3.23 -9.95 -14.15
CA SER A 271 2.91 -11.36 -13.91
C SER A 271 3.60 -11.89 -12.66
N LEU A 272 3.01 -12.91 -12.04
CA LEU A 272 3.58 -13.65 -10.90
C LEU A 272 4.91 -14.28 -11.26
N ARG A 273 5.06 -14.78 -12.49
CA ARG A 273 6.31 -15.33 -13.01
C ARG A 273 7.45 -14.30 -13.01
N GLU A 274 7.19 -13.05 -13.38
CA GLU A 274 8.19 -11.97 -13.38
C GLU A 274 8.69 -11.60 -11.99
N VAL A 275 7.91 -11.90 -10.94
CA VAL A 275 8.30 -11.70 -9.54
C VAL A 275 8.71 -13.00 -8.83
N GLY A 276 8.93 -14.07 -9.60
CA GLY A 276 9.47 -15.34 -9.09
C GLY A 276 8.46 -16.21 -8.33
N VAL A 277 7.16 -16.01 -8.55
CA VAL A 277 6.10 -16.81 -7.93
C VAL A 277 5.61 -17.87 -8.91
N GLY A 278 5.83 -19.14 -8.58
CA GLY A 278 5.35 -20.29 -9.33
C GLY A 278 4.03 -20.84 -8.80
N GLU A 279 3.40 -21.72 -9.58
CA GLU A 279 2.15 -22.40 -9.21
C GLU A 279 2.29 -23.27 -7.94
N ASP A 280 3.50 -23.73 -7.64
CA ASP A 280 3.84 -24.51 -6.44
C ASP A 280 3.54 -23.75 -5.13
N LEU A 281 3.48 -22.41 -5.18
CA LEU A 281 3.15 -21.57 -4.02
C LEU A 281 1.67 -21.16 -3.97
N TYR A 282 0.87 -21.49 -4.98
CA TYR A 282 -0.51 -20.97 -5.07
C TYR A 282 -1.41 -21.50 -3.96
N ASP A 283 -1.22 -22.73 -3.52
CA ASP A 283 -1.95 -23.31 -2.39
C ASP A 283 -1.70 -22.55 -1.08
N ASP A 284 -0.43 -22.33 -0.74
CA ASP A 284 -0.04 -21.60 0.47
C ASP A 284 -0.55 -20.15 0.43
N ILE A 285 -0.38 -19.47 -0.71
CA ILE A 285 -0.89 -18.10 -0.90
C ILE A 285 -2.41 -18.06 -0.74
N ALA A 286 -3.14 -19.01 -1.33
CA ALA A 286 -4.60 -19.07 -1.27
C ALA A 286 -5.11 -19.29 0.15
N ILE A 287 -4.52 -20.24 0.88
CA ILE A 287 -4.90 -20.56 2.28
C ILE A 287 -4.69 -19.35 3.18
N HIS A 288 -3.52 -18.70 3.09
CA HIS A 288 -3.22 -17.54 3.91
C HIS A 288 -4.04 -16.31 3.53
N SER A 289 -4.38 -16.13 2.24
CA SER A 289 -5.17 -14.99 1.77
C SER A 289 -6.57 -14.97 2.38
N LEU A 290 -7.19 -16.13 2.59
CA LEU A 290 -8.52 -16.22 3.22
C LEU A 290 -8.53 -15.82 4.70
N SER A 291 -7.35 -15.76 5.33
CA SER A 291 -7.19 -15.31 6.72
C SER A 291 -7.01 -13.81 6.85
N ASP A 292 -6.79 -13.11 5.73
CA ASP A 292 -6.63 -11.66 5.70
C ASP A 292 -7.99 -10.96 5.93
N ALA A 293 -7.99 -9.90 6.73
CA ALA A 293 -9.22 -9.16 7.05
C ALA A 293 -9.85 -8.46 5.83
N LEU A 294 -9.09 -8.27 4.75
CA LEU A 294 -9.54 -7.64 3.50
C LEU A 294 -10.13 -8.64 2.49
N ALA A 295 -9.94 -9.95 2.70
CA ALA A 295 -10.52 -10.98 1.84
C ALA A 295 -12.07 -10.91 1.74
N PRO A 296 -12.82 -10.70 2.85
CA PRO A 296 -14.28 -10.60 2.78
C PRO A 296 -14.79 -9.23 2.32
N THR A 297 -13.96 -8.19 2.27
CA THR A 297 -14.35 -6.81 1.93
C THR A 297 -14.29 -6.52 0.44
N ASN A 298 -13.65 -7.40 -0.34
CA ASN A 298 -13.62 -7.31 -1.80
C ASN A 298 -15.06 -7.37 -2.39
N PRO A 299 -15.40 -6.57 -3.43
CA PRO A 299 -16.74 -6.54 -4.03
C PRO A 299 -17.29 -7.91 -4.46
N ARG A 300 -16.41 -8.81 -4.92
CA ARG A 300 -16.69 -10.25 -5.05
C ARG A 300 -15.95 -10.97 -3.92
N PRO A 301 -16.55 -11.22 -2.74
CA PRO A 301 -15.77 -11.65 -1.57
C PRO A 301 -15.04 -12.98 -1.78
N LEU A 302 -13.82 -13.06 -1.26
CA LEU A 302 -13.01 -14.28 -1.26
C LEU A 302 -13.43 -15.16 -0.07
N ARG A 303 -14.06 -16.30 -0.36
CA ARG A 303 -14.64 -17.22 0.64
C ARG A 303 -14.02 -18.62 0.60
N ASN A 304 -13.34 -18.97 -0.48
CA ASN A 304 -12.67 -20.27 -0.63
C ASN A 304 -11.39 -20.16 -1.46
N ILE A 305 -10.56 -21.20 -1.38
CA ILE A 305 -9.22 -21.21 -2.00
C ILE A 305 -9.29 -21.14 -3.53
N GLU A 306 -10.35 -21.67 -4.15
CA GLU A 306 -10.50 -21.70 -5.60
C GLU A 306 -10.71 -20.29 -6.16
N GLN A 307 -11.42 -19.41 -5.45
CA GLN A 307 -11.55 -18.00 -5.82
C GLN A 307 -10.20 -17.26 -5.80
N VAL A 308 -9.34 -17.57 -4.83
CA VAL A 308 -8.00 -16.96 -4.77
C VAL A 308 -7.14 -17.51 -5.91
N LYS A 309 -7.17 -18.82 -6.14
CA LYS A 309 -6.46 -19.46 -7.25
C LYS A 309 -6.93 -18.99 -8.63
N GLU A 310 -8.21 -18.65 -8.80
CA GLU A 310 -8.73 -18.03 -10.02
C GLU A 310 -7.95 -16.74 -10.33
N ILE A 311 -7.77 -15.87 -9.32
CA ILE A 311 -7.00 -14.63 -9.45
C ILE A 311 -5.51 -14.91 -9.72
N LEU A 312 -4.89 -15.82 -8.96
CA LEU A 312 -3.48 -16.17 -9.13
C LEU A 312 -3.19 -16.72 -10.54
N LYS A 313 -4.08 -17.57 -11.07
CA LYS A 313 -3.96 -18.10 -12.45
C LYS A 313 -4.10 -17.01 -13.51
N MET A 314 -4.98 -16.03 -13.30
CA MET A 314 -5.07 -14.86 -14.18
C MET A 314 -3.82 -13.96 -14.12
N SER A 315 -3.13 -13.96 -12.98
CA SER A 315 -1.88 -13.22 -12.76
C SER A 315 -0.61 -13.99 -13.17
N ALA A 316 -0.72 -15.22 -13.67
CA ALA A 316 0.42 -16.07 -14.02
C ALA A 316 1.31 -15.49 -15.14
#